data_AF-A0A1S2F697-F1
#
_entry.id   AF-A0A1S2F697-F1
#
_cell.length_a   1.000
_cell.length_b   1.000
_cell.length_c   1.000
_cell.angle_alpha   90.00
_cell.angle_beta   90.00
_cell.angle_gamma   90.00
#
_symmetry.space_group_name_H-M   'P 1'
#
loop_
_entity.id
_entity.type
_entity.pdbx_description
1 polymer ?
#
loop_
_entity_poly.entity_id
_entity_poly.type
_entity_poly.pdbx_seq_one_letter_code
_entity_poly.pdbx_strand_id
1 'polypeptide(L)' 'MGSTDTDRGDGRMEKKKNNMALGISMGVGVGVAIGVAMDNVAIGIAIGAAIGITFGSAMSSNNKKPPHE' A
#
# COMPACT_ATOMS: atom_id res chain seq x y z
N MET A 1 -15.03 27.03 36.19
CA MET A 1 -15.16 26.92 34.73
C MET A 1 -13.92 26.25 34.20
N GLY A 2 -14.03 24.98 33.80
CA GLY A 2 -12.92 24.27 33.16
C GLY A 2 -12.74 24.80 31.74
N SER A 3 -11.59 25.39 31.46
CA SER A 3 -11.12 25.56 30.10
C SER A 3 -10.86 24.16 29.55
N THR A 4 -11.78 23.72 28.71
CA THR A 4 -11.65 22.53 27.89
C THR A 4 -10.56 22.84 26.86
N ASP A 5 -9.31 22.54 27.24
CA ASP A 5 -8.18 22.49 26.32
C ASP A 5 -8.45 21.34 25.36
N THR A 6 -9.12 21.69 24.26
CA THR A 6 -9.37 20.79 23.14
C THR A 6 -8.06 20.66 22.39
N ASP A 7 -7.35 19.58 22.71
CA ASP A 7 -6.18 19.04 22.02
C ASP A 7 -6.48 18.96 20.51
N ARG A 8 -6.08 20.00 19.76
CA ARG A 8 -6.10 19.98 18.30
C ARG A 8 -4.94 19.12 17.86
N GLY A 9 -5.22 17.84 17.67
CA GLY A 9 -4.37 16.92 16.93
C GLY A 9 -4.18 17.41 15.49
N ASP A 10 -3.23 18.33 15.28
CA ASP A 10 -2.52 18.53 14.01
C ASP A 10 -1.67 17.27 13.78
N GLY A 11 -2.36 16.22 13.38
CA GLY A 11 -1.74 15.04 12.79
C GLY A 11 -1.25 15.42 11.42
N ARG A 12 -0.06 16.04 11.34
CA ARG A 12 0.79 15.92 10.15
C ARG A 12 1.04 14.45 9.94
N MET A 13 0.15 13.83 9.18
CA MET A 13 0.32 12.52 8.58
C MET A 13 1.59 12.64 7.75
N GLU A 14 2.72 12.35 8.37
CA GLU A 14 3.94 11.98 7.70
C GLU A 14 3.50 10.97 6.66
N LYS A 15 3.41 11.39 5.39
CA LYS A 15 3.06 10.52 4.27
C LYS A 15 4.23 9.56 4.13
N LYS A 16 4.34 8.60 5.05
CA LYS A 16 5.15 7.41 4.86
C LYS A 16 4.65 6.86 3.55
N LYS A 17 5.52 6.94 2.54
CA LYS A 17 5.26 6.40 1.23
C LYS A 17 5.10 4.90 1.45
N ASN A 18 3.86 4.48 1.70
CA ASN A 18 3.50 3.10 1.93
C ASN A 18 3.46 2.44 0.56
N ASN A 19 4.66 2.29 -0.02
CA ASN A 19 4.92 1.69 -1.32
C ASN A 19 4.29 0.29 -1.41
N MET A 20 4.20 -0.40 -0.27
CA MET A 20 3.52 -1.67 -0.12
C MET A 20 2.00 -1.58 -0.34
N ALA A 21 1.34 -0.59 0.28
CA ALA A 21 -0.10 -0.38 0.10
C ALA A 21 -0.44 0.01 -1.34
N LEU A 22 0.41 0.85 -1.96
CA LEU A 22 0.28 1.20 -3.37
C LEU A 22 0.44 -0.03 -4.27
N GLY A 23 1.48 -0.84 -4.08
CA GLY A 23 1.72 -2.06 -4.85
C GLY A 23 0.57 -3.06 -4.76
N ILE A 24 0.04 -3.30 -3.56
CA ILE A 24 -1.09 -4.23 -3.35
C ILE A 24 -2.36 -3.69 -4.01
N SER A 25 -2.70 -2.40 -3.80
CA SER A 25 -3.92 -1.81 -4.38
C SER A 25 -3.92 -1.85 -5.92
N MET A 26 -2.76 -1.56 -6.53
CA MET A 26 -2.59 -1.60 -7.97
C MET A 26 -2.62 -3.03 -8.52
N GLY A 27 -1.92 -3.96 -7.87
CA GLY A 27 -1.88 -5.37 -8.28
C GLY A 27 -3.25 -6.04 -8.18
N VAL A 28 -4.00 -5.80 -7.09
CA VAL A 28 -5.36 -6.35 -6.91
C VAL A 28 -6.33 -5.72 -7.91
N GLY A 29 -6.31 -4.39 -8.10
CA GLY A 29 -7.20 -3.73 -9.06
C GLY A 29 -7.02 -4.23 -10.50
N VAL A 30 -5.77 -4.36 -10.95
CA VAL A 30 -5.44 -4.90 -12.28
C VAL A 30 -5.77 -6.39 -12.37
N GLY A 31 -5.42 -7.17 -11.35
CA GLY A 31 -5.68 -8.61 -11.30
C GLY A 31 -7.17 -8.95 -11.36
N VAL A 32 -8.01 -8.20 -10.63
CA VAL A 32 -9.47 -8.37 -10.69
C VAL A 32 -10.00 -8.02 -12.08
N ALA A 33 -9.55 -6.93 -12.69
CA ALA A 33 -9.98 -6.55 -14.04
C ALA A 33 -9.65 -7.64 -15.08
N ILE A 34 -8.44 -8.22 -15.02
CA ILE A 34 -8.03 -9.34 -15.88
C ILE A 34 -8.83 -10.59 -15.57
N GLY A 35 -9.03 -10.92 -14.29
CA GLY A 35 -9.81 -12.08 -13.86
C GLY A 35 -11.27 -12.02 -14.33
N VAL A 36 -11.89 -10.85 -14.29
CA VAL A 36 -13.24 -10.62 -14.83
C VAL A 36 -13.25 -10.79 -16.35
N ALA A 37 -12.25 -10.26 -17.06
CA ALA A 37 -12.14 -10.43 -18.52
C ALA A 37 -11.95 -11.90 -18.95
N MET A 38 -11.34 -12.71 -18.09
CA MET A 38 -11.10 -14.14 -18.31
C MET A 38 -12.22 -15.04 -17.76
N ASP A 39 -13.31 -14.46 -17.22
CA ASP A 39 -14.37 -15.18 -16.50
C ASP A 39 -13.83 -16.07 -15.35
N ASN A 40 -12.63 -15.74 -14.85
CA ASN A 40 -11.95 -16.45 -13.78
C ASN A 40 -11.23 -15.48 -12.84
N VAL A 41 -12.03 -14.93 -11.93
CA VAL A 41 -11.58 -13.97 -10.92
C VAL A 41 -10.54 -14.59 -9.97
N ALA A 42 -10.61 -15.90 -9.72
CA ALA A 42 -9.66 -16.59 -8.85
C ALA A 42 -8.23 -16.51 -9.40
N ILE A 43 -8.06 -16.76 -10.70
CA ILE A 43 -6.76 -16.63 -11.38
C ILE A 43 -6.29 -15.17 -11.39
N GLY A 44 -7.20 -14.23 -11.69
CA GLY A 44 -6.88 -12.81 -11.72
C GLY A 44 -6.39 -12.27 -10.37
N ILE A 45 -7.07 -12.63 -9.28
CA ILE A 45 -6.66 -12.24 -7.92
C ILE A 45 -5.32 -12.90 -7.54
N ALA A 46 -5.11 -14.19 -7.85
CA ALA A 46 -3.86 -14.87 -7.54
C ALA A 46 -2.66 -14.19 -8.24
N ILE A 47 -2.79 -13.91 -9.53
CA ILE A 47 -1.75 -13.23 -10.33
C ILE A 47 -1.57 -11.79 -9.84
N GLY A 48 -2.66 -11.04 -9.69
CA GLY A 48 -2.63 -9.64 -9.26
C GLY A 48 -2.04 -9.44 -7.87
N ALA A 49 -2.37 -10.31 -6.92
CA ALA A 49 -1.79 -10.30 -5.58
C ALA A 49 -0.31 -10.66 -5.60
N ALA A 50 0.10 -11.68 -6.35
CA ALA A 50 1.52 -12.05 -6.48
C ALA A 50 2.36 -10.90 -7.05
N ILE A 51 1.87 -10.25 -8.10
CA ILE A 51 2.49 -9.07 -8.72
C ILE A 51 2.52 -7.89 -7.73
N GLY A 52 1.38 -7.54 -7.14
CA GLY A 52 1.25 -6.40 -6.23
C GLY A 52 2.14 -6.52 -4.98
N ILE A 53 2.25 -7.73 -4.41
CA ILE A 53 3.14 -8.03 -3.29
C ILE A 53 4.60 -7.93 -3.72
N THR A 54 4.97 -8.49 -4.89
CA THR A 54 6.35 -8.46 -5.38
C THR A 54 6.81 -7.03 -5.65
N PHE A 55 6.01 -6.22 -6.35
CA PHE A 55 6.32 -4.81 -6.62
C PHE A 55 6.30 -3.96 -5.35
N GLY A 56 5.30 -4.16 -4.48
CA GLY A 56 5.19 -3.46 -3.20
C GLY A 56 6.37 -3.77 -2.26
N SER A 57 6.82 -5.03 -2.24
CA SER A 57 7.97 -5.49 -1.46
C SER A 57 9.31 -4.99 -2.03
N ALA A 58 9.47 -5.05 -3.35
CA ALA A 58 10.67 -4.54 -4.03
C ALA A 58 10.85 -3.03 -3.79
N MET A 59 9.77 -2.26 -3.89
CA MET A 59 9.81 -0.80 -3.65
C MET A 59 9.86 -0.44 -2.15
N SER A 60 9.46 -1.35 -1.26
CA SER A 60 9.59 -1.16 0.20
C SER A 60 11.02 -1.44 0.69
N SER A 61 11.76 -2.31 0.00
CA SER A 61 13.14 -2.67 0.39
C SER A 61 14.14 -1.52 0.22
N ASN A 62 13.82 -0.50 -0.58
CA ASN A 62 14.73 0.62 -0.86
C ASN A 62 14.71 1.75 0.20
N ASN A 63 13.92 1.62 1.27
CA ASN A 63 13.85 2.63 2.35
C ASN A 63 14.73 2.31 3.56
N LYS A 64 15.62 1.31 3.47
CA LYS A 64 16.69 1.15 4.46
C LYS A 64 17.68 2.29 4.28
N LYS A 65 17.48 3.35 5.07
CA LYS A 65 18.45 4.44 5.25
C LYS A 65 19.86 3.81 5.37
N PRO A 66 20.87 4.29 4.62
CA PRO A 66 22.22 3.79 4.79
C PRO A 66 22.63 3.96 6.27
N PRO A 67 23.35 2.97 6.85
CA PRO A 67 23.95 3.13 8.18
C PRO A 67 24.77 4.42 8.17
N HIS A 68 24.46 5.31 9.11
CA HIS A 68 25.29 6.47 9.39
C HIS A 68 26.61 5.93 9.97
N GLU A 69 27.72 6.15 9.27
CA GLU A 69 29.09 6.03 9.81
C GLU A 69 29.27 6.93 11.04
#